data_AF-A0A529NH52-F1
#
_entry.id   AF-A0A529NH52-F1
#
_cell.length_a   1.000
_cell.length_b   1.000
_cell.length_c   1.000
_cell.angle_alpha   90.00
_cell.angle_beta   90.00
_cell.angle_gamma   90.00
#
_symmetry.space_group_name_H-M   'P 1'
#
loop_
_entity.id
_entity.type
_entity.pdbx_description
1 polymer ?
#
loop_
_entity_poly.entity_id
_entity_poly.type
_entity_poly.pdbx_seq_one_letter_code
_entity_poly.pdbx_strand_id
1 'polypeptide(L)'
;LKNDPRVTRVGQVLRKLSLDELPQIINILQGDMSLVGPRPVVRDELEIYGSAAVYYLKSRPGLTGLWQVSGRNDVSYDSRVAFDRHYVENWSLFEDIRIIFKTVPAVWMSRGSY
;
A
#
# COMPACT_ATOMS: atom_id res chain seq x y z
N LEU A 1 -12.71 -2.45 -13.42
CA LEU A 1 -13.07 -1.40 -14.40
C LEU A 1 -12.40 -1.72 -15.74
N LYS A 2 -13.02 -2.55 -16.59
CA LYS A 2 -12.61 -2.71 -18.00
C LYS A 2 -13.25 -1.57 -18.78
N ASN A 3 -12.45 -0.70 -19.40
CA ASN A 3 -12.87 0.42 -20.27
C ASN A 3 -13.35 1.70 -19.56
N ASP A 4 -12.51 2.30 -18.73
CA ASP A 4 -12.73 3.68 -18.25
C ASP A 4 -12.34 4.68 -19.37
N PRO A 5 -13.28 5.52 -19.87
CA PRO A 5 -13.04 6.45 -20.98
C PRO A 5 -12.04 7.56 -20.66
N ARG A 6 -11.66 7.74 -19.39
CA ARG A 6 -10.64 8.70 -18.94
C ARG A 6 -9.21 8.19 -19.14
N VAL A 7 -9.05 6.91 -19.47
CA VAL A 7 -7.73 6.27 -19.62
C VAL A 7 -7.27 6.34 -21.08
N THR A 8 -6.28 7.17 -21.35
CA THR A 8 -5.65 7.28 -22.68
C THR A 8 -4.83 6.03 -23.01
N ARG A 9 -4.47 5.83 -24.29
CA ARG A 9 -3.57 4.72 -24.70
C ARG A 9 -2.26 4.70 -23.91
N VAL A 10 -1.70 5.88 -23.61
CA VAL A 10 -0.52 6.02 -22.75
C VAL A 10 -0.82 5.59 -21.31
N GLY A 11 -1.93 6.05 -20.74
CA GLY A 11 -2.37 5.63 -19.40
C GLY A 11 -2.61 4.13 -19.27
N GLN A 12 -3.10 3.48 -20.32
CA GLN A 12 -3.26 2.02 -20.37
C GLN A 12 -1.90 1.31 -20.31
N VAL A 13 -0.90 1.79 -21.05
CA VAL A 13 0.45 1.23 -21.04
C VAL A 13 1.12 1.44 -19.68
N LEU A 14 1.02 2.63 -19.10
CA LEU A 14 1.58 2.93 -17.77
C LEU A 14 1.02 1.98 -16.70
N ARG A 15 -0.30 1.80 -16.66
CA ARG A 15 -0.96 0.85 -15.73
C ARG A 15 -0.56 -0.60 -16.00
N LYS A 16 -0.52 -1.00 -17.27
CA LYS A 16 -0.14 -2.39 -17.66
C LYS A 16 1.29 -2.73 -17.24
N LEU A 17 2.19 -1.75 -17.30
CA LEU A 17 3.59 -1.90 -16.94
C LEU A 17 3.87 -1.54 -15.47
N SER A 18 2.84 -1.15 -14.69
CA SER A 18 2.97 -0.64 -13.31
C SER A 18 3.95 0.53 -13.18
N LEU A 19 4.09 1.34 -14.24
CA LEU A 19 4.99 2.49 -14.28
C LEU A 19 4.42 3.70 -13.53
N ASP A 20 3.14 3.67 -13.19
CA ASP A 20 2.47 4.62 -12.32
C ASP A 20 2.98 4.58 -10.86
N GLU A 21 3.67 3.50 -10.47
CA GLU A 21 4.30 3.35 -9.15
C GLU A 21 5.74 3.91 -9.09
N LEU A 22 6.36 4.24 -10.24
CA LEU A 22 7.74 4.77 -10.28
C LEU A 22 7.96 6.03 -9.42
N PRO A 23 7.03 7.01 -9.37
CA PRO A 23 7.18 8.17 -8.49
C PRO A 23 7.29 7.78 -7.01
N GLN A 24 6.61 6.71 -6.58
CA GLN A 24 6.68 6.26 -5.18
C GLN A 24 8.06 5.69 -4.83
N ILE A 25 8.74 5.06 -5.79
CA ILE A 25 10.12 4.60 -5.60
C ILE A 25 11.06 5.79 -5.35
N ILE A 26 10.84 6.92 -6.03
CA ILE A 26 11.62 8.14 -5.80
C ILE A 26 11.39 8.65 -4.37
N ASN A 27 10.15 8.65 -3.89
CA ASN A 27 9.83 9.06 -2.51
C ASN A 27 10.50 8.16 -1.46
N ILE A 28 10.65 6.85 -1.73
CA ILE A 28 11.40 5.93 -0.86
C ILE A 28 12.88 6.33 -0.81
N LEU A 29 13.47 6.65 -1.96
CA LEU A 29 14.87 7.08 -2.04
C LEU A 29 15.10 8.45 -1.38
N GLN A 30 14.11 9.34 -1.41
CA GLN A 30 14.13 10.64 -0.74
C GLN A 30 13.87 10.55 0.78
N GLY A 31 13.35 9.41 1.26
CA GLY A 31 13.08 9.16 2.68
C GLY A 31 11.69 9.60 3.15
N ASP A 32 10.82 10.04 2.24
CA ASP A 32 9.43 10.41 2.51
C ASP A 32 8.53 9.18 2.68
N MET A 33 8.90 8.07 2.04
CA MET A 33 8.22 6.77 2.13
C MET A 33 9.19 5.67 2.54
N SER A 34 8.66 4.54 2.97
CA SER A 34 9.39 3.29 3.19
C SER A 34 8.93 2.20 2.21
N LEU A 35 9.72 1.13 2.09
CA LEU A 35 9.29 -0.03 1.30
C LEU A 35 8.11 -0.74 1.97
N VAL A 36 8.16 -0.91 3.29
CA VAL A 36 7.11 -1.50 4.11
C VAL A 36 6.58 -0.46 5.10
N GLY A 37 5.26 -0.35 5.22
CA GLY A 37 4.59 0.60 6.09
C GLY A 37 3.08 0.64 5.84
N PRO A 38 2.32 1.42 6.63
CA PRO A 38 0.92 1.70 6.36
C PRO A 38 0.73 2.33 4.98
N ARG A 39 -0.41 2.08 4.31
CA ARG A 39 -0.68 2.66 2.99
C ARG A 39 -0.77 4.19 3.12
N PRO A 40 -0.20 4.99 2.19
CA PRO A 40 -0.47 6.43 2.14
C PRO A 40 -1.98 6.69 2.09
N VAL A 41 -2.48 7.44 3.08
CA VAL A 41 -3.87 7.90 3.13
C VAL A 41 -3.96 9.41 2.93
N VAL A 42 -5.08 9.88 2.39
CA VAL A 42 -5.38 11.32 2.31
C VAL A 42 -5.87 11.85 3.66
N ARG A 43 -5.90 13.17 3.84
CA ARG A 43 -6.34 13.79 5.11
C ARG A 43 -7.75 13.37 5.51
N ASP A 44 -8.67 13.35 4.54
CA ASP A 44 -10.06 12.94 4.77
C ASP A 44 -10.17 11.47 5.22
N GLU A 45 -9.26 10.62 4.76
CA GLU A 45 -9.17 9.21 5.19
C GLU A 45 -8.56 9.09 6.59
N LEU A 46 -7.67 10.00 6.98
CA LEU A 46 -7.09 10.04 8.32
C LEU A 46 -8.15 10.35 9.40
N GLU A 47 -9.23 11.04 9.06
CA GLU A 47 -10.37 11.23 9.98
C GLU A 47 -11.02 9.90 10.37
N ILE A 48 -11.07 8.94 9.44
CA ILE A 48 -11.61 7.59 9.65
C ILE A 48 -10.73 6.79 10.61
N TYR A 49 -9.43 7.05 10.65
CA TYR A 49 -8.52 6.42 11.61
C TYR A 49 -8.84 6.80 13.06
N GLY A 50 -9.47 7.96 13.30
CA GLY A 50 -9.80 8.42 14.64
C GLY A 50 -8.60 8.38 15.59
N SER A 51 -8.75 7.67 16.72
CA SER A 51 -7.67 7.52 17.71
C SER A 51 -6.47 6.71 17.21
N ALA A 52 -6.64 5.91 16.15
CA ALA A 52 -5.56 5.12 15.56
C ALA A 52 -4.61 5.96 14.67
N ALA A 53 -4.98 7.20 14.33
CA ALA A 53 -4.18 8.08 13.50
C ALA A 53 -2.78 8.33 14.07
N VAL A 54 -2.64 8.30 15.40
CA VAL A 54 -1.34 8.44 16.08
C VAL A 54 -0.34 7.34 15.68
N TYR A 55 -0.80 6.12 15.39
CA TYR A 55 0.06 5.03 14.98
C TYR A 55 0.51 5.21 13.54
N TYR A 56 -0.41 5.59 12.66
CA TYR A 56 -0.09 5.95 11.28
C TYR A 56 0.98 7.04 11.22
N LEU A 57 0.77 8.15 11.94
CA LEU A 57 1.66 9.32 11.94
C LEU A 57 3.04 9.07 12.59
N LYS A 58 3.19 7.97 13.36
CA LYS A 58 4.47 7.56 13.95
C LYS A 58 5.36 6.78 12.98
N SER A 59 4.83 6.41 11.82
CA SER A 59 5.53 5.59 10.83
C SER A 59 5.59 6.30 9.49
N ARG A 60 6.58 5.94 8.66
CA ARG A 60 6.58 6.36 7.27
C ARG A 60 5.57 5.51 6.49
N PRO A 61 4.80 6.11 5.58
CA PRO A 61 3.92 5.34 4.71
C PRO A 61 4.74 4.43 3.79
N GLY A 62 4.20 3.23 3.53
CA GLY A 62 4.85 2.16 2.80
C GLY A 62 4.32 1.96 1.39
N LEU A 63 5.18 1.49 0.48
CA LEU A 63 4.75 0.97 -0.83
C LEU A 63 3.91 -0.31 -0.69
N THR A 64 4.31 -1.18 0.25
CA THR A 64 3.55 -2.35 0.68
C THR A 64 3.34 -2.33 2.19
N GLY A 65 2.40 -3.12 2.70
CA GLY A 65 2.00 -3.10 4.10
C GLY A 65 1.26 -4.36 4.50
N LEU A 66 1.08 -4.54 5.81
CA LEU A 66 0.50 -5.76 6.37
C LEU A 66 -0.89 -6.05 5.79
N TRP A 67 -1.76 -5.05 5.68
CA TRP A 67 -3.11 -5.25 5.14
C TRP A 67 -3.08 -5.69 3.65
N GLN A 68 -2.16 -5.14 2.83
CA GLN A 68 -2.02 -5.48 1.40
C GLN A 68 -1.72 -6.96 1.20
N VAL A 69 -0.97 -7.56 2.12
CA VAL A 69 -0.61 -8.98 2.07
C VAL A 69 -1.53 -9.88 2.90
N SER A 70 -2.40 -9.31 3.74
CA SER A 70 -3.21 -10.07 4.72
C SER A 70 -4.65 -10.32 4.28
N GLY A 71 -5.23 -9.51 3.40
CA GLY A 71 -6.61 -9.74 2.97
C GLY A 71 -6.86 -9.35 1.53
N ARG A 72 -6.94 -10.37 0.68
CA ARG A 72 -7.36 -10.24 -0.71
C ARG A 72 -8.82 -9.76 -0.75
N ASN A 73 -9.07 -8.70 -1.51
CA ASN A 73 -10.34 -8.17 -2.04
C ASN A 73 -11.53 -7.83 -1.11
N ASP A 74 -11.59 -8.23 0.17
CA ASP A 74 -12.81 -8.00 0.99
C ASP A 74 -12.54 -7.53 2.44
N VAL A 75 -11.47 -6.77 2.66
CA VAL A 75 -11.15 -6.21 3.99
C VAL A 75 -11.84 -4.85 4.16
N SER A 76 -12.71 -4.76 5.18
CA SER A 76 -13.33 -3.50 5.60
C SER A 76 -12.27 -2.46 5.97
N TYR A 77 -12.61 -1.17 5.87
CA TYR A 77 -11.68 -0.10 6.19
C TYR A 77 -11.17 -0.20 7.63
N ASP A 78 -12.05 -0.51 8.60
CA ASP A 78 -11.67 -0.72 10.00
C ASP A 78 -10.62 -1.82 10.19
N SER A 79 -10.74 -2.90 9.41
CA SER A 79 -9.76 -3.98 9.44
C SER A 79 -8.41 -3.54 8.88
N ARG A 80 -8.38 -2.65 7.87
CA ARG A 80 -7.13 -2.06 7.36
C ARG A 80 -6.46 -1.21 8.43
N VAL A 81 -7.22 -0.36 9.12
CA VAL A 81 -6.72 0.45 10.24
C VAL A 81 -6.17 -0.45 11.35
N ALA A 82 -6.84 -1.57 11.66
CA ALA A 82 -6.37 -2.54 12.64
C ALA A 82 -5.05 -3.21 12.23
N PHE A 83 -4.90 -3.58 10.96
CA PHE A 83 -3.64 -4.13 10.43
C PHE A 83 -2.51 -3.10 10.45
N ASP A 84 -2.78 -1.85 10.07
CA ASP A 84 -1.77 -0.79 10.07
C ASP A 84 -1.34 -0.45 11.50
N ARG A 85 -2.29 -0.37 12.45
CA ARG A 85 -1.97 -0.26 13.87
C ARG A 85 -1.13 -1.43 14.37
N HIS A 86 -1.54 -2.66 14.06
CA HIS A 86 -0.83 -3.87 14.49
C HIS A 86 0.61 -3.90 13.96
N TYR A 87 0.81 -3.51 12.70
CA TYR A 87 2.13 -3.40 12.10
C TYR A 87 3.02 -2.40 12.85
N VAL A 88 2.51 -1.20 13.14
CA VAL A 88 3.27 -0.17 13.85
C VAL A 88 3.59 -0.58 15.30
N GLU A 89 2.64 -1.19 16.00
CA GLU A 89 2.82 -1.64 17.39
C GLU A 89 3.80 -2.82 17.51
N ASN A 90 3.86 -3.69 16.51
CA ASN A 90 4.67 -4.92 16.51
C ASN A 90 5.81 -4.87 15.50
N TRP A 91 6.25 -3.65 15.14
CA TRP A 91 7.25 -3.47 14.11
C TRP A 91 8.54 -4.22 14.45
N SER A 92 9.02 -5.00 13.48
CA SER A 92 10.33 -5.63 13.52
C SER A 92 10.85 -5.80 12.10
N LEU A 93 12.18 -5.84 11.96
CA LEU A 93 12.82 -6.10 10.68
C LEU A 93 12.38 -7.46 10.07
N PHE A 94 12.10 -8.44 10.92
CA PHE A 94 11.60 -9.75 10.48
C PHE A 94 10.21 -9.66 9.84
N GLU A 95 9.31 -8.87 10.41
CA GLU A 95 7.98 -8.63 9.83
C GLU A 95 8.07 -7.89 8.49
N ASP A 96 8.98 -6.91 8.37
CA ASP A 96 9.22 -6.23 7.08
C ASP A 96 9.64 -7.21 5.99
N ILE A 97 10.62 -8.09 6.30
CA ILE A 97 11.09 -9.12 5.39
C ILE A 97 9.93 -10.06 4.99
N ARG A 98 9.13 -10.49 5.96
CA ARG A 98 7.95 -11.34 5.73
C ARG A 98 6.92 -10.67 4.81
N ILE A 99 6.66 -9.37 4.99
CA ILE A 99 5.73 -8.61 4.14
C ILE A 99 6.28 -8.47 2.73
N ILE A 100 7.57 -8.14 2.56
CA ILE A 100 8.22 -8.06 1.25
C ILE A 100 8.09 -9.38 0.48
N PHE A 101 8.38 -10.52 1.13
CA PHE A 101 8.26 -11.83 0.51
C PHE A 101 6.83 -12.18 0.10
N LYS A 102 5.82 -11.75 0.87
CA LYS A 102 4.40 -11.94 0.49
C LYS A 102 3.95 -10.99 -0.62
N THR A 103 4.62 -9.86 -0.78
CA THR A 103 4.30 -8.84 -1.79
C THR A 103 4.70 -9.28 -3.20
N VAL A 104 5.87 -9.92 -3.37
CA VAL A 104 6.38 -10.34 -4.70
C VAL A 104 5.41 -11.28 -5.44
N PRO A 105 4.87 -12.36 -4.84
CA PRO A 105 3.85 -13.19 -5.48
C PRO A 105 2.54 -12.43 -5.74
N ALA A 106 2.16 -11.50 -4.84
CA ALA A 106 0.93 -10.73 -4.99
C ALA A 106 0.97 -9.80 -6.22
N VAL A 107 2.10 -9.12 -6.44
CA VAL A 107 2.33 -8.28 -7.64
C VAL A 107 2.35 -9.13 -8.90
N TRP A 108 3.01 -10.30 -8.88
CA TRP A 108 3.08 -11.17 -10.06
C TRP A 108 1.73 -11.80 -10.41
N MET A 109 0.91 -12.14 -9.41
CA MET A 109 -0.42 -12.72 -9.60
C MET A 109 -1.47 -11.66 -9.98
N SER A 110 -1.31 -10.40 -9.53
CA SER A 110 -2.13 -9.25 -9.95
C SER A 110 -1.84 -8.80 -11.40
N ARG A 111 -0.67 -9.14 -11.97
CA ARG A 111 -0.37 -8.92 -13.40
C ARG A 111 -1.25 -9.74 -14.34
N GLY A 112 -1.98 -10.73 -13.83
CA GLY A 112 -2.90 -11.58 -14.60
C GLY A 112 -4.39 -11.26 -14.45
N SER A 113 -4.79 -10.33 -13.57
CA SER A 113 -6.19 -10.12 -13.20
C SER A 113 -6.85 -8.86 -13.75
N TYR A 114 -6.39 -8.35 -14.89
CA TYR A 114 -7.02 -7.23 -15.61
C TYR A 114 -7.62 -7.69 -16.96
#